data_AF-A0A2E7E5K3-F1
#
_entry.id   AF-A0A2E7E5K3-F1
#
_cell.length_a   1.000
_cell.length_b   1.000
_cell.length_c   1.000
_cell.angle_alpha   90.00
_cell.angle_beta   90.00
_cell.angle_gamma   90.00
#
_symmetry.space_group_name_H-M   'P 1'
#
loop_
_entity.id
_entity.type
_entity.pdbx_description
1 polymer ?
#
loop_
_entity_poly.entity_id
_entity_poly.type
_entity_poly.pdbx_seq_one_letter_code
_entity_poly.pdbx_strand_id
1 'polypeptide(L)'
;MSVHALEARDQKLAVQAQCWDVLQSTYLRVPGGLHFESEQALVNKTSRWDVVMDDGKLVALVVYKNKSGLKISAFAYNRAFREHGKAALQQLLTRCLQYSWVEVSDHAEPFVLEQCRGEQLRIANLYAPQLLKSDVECDHDGFHYFRTIQGQSKRKLMVGNPNRFPAVAVAA
;
A
#
# COMPACT_ATOMS: atom_id res chain seq x y z
N MET A 1 -13.89 12.26 9.49
CA MET A 1 -12.73 11.38 9.73
C MET A 1 -11.48 12.13 9.32
N SER A 2 -10.56 12.39 10.25
CA SER A 2 -9.34 13.15 9.98
C SER A 2 -8.20 12.21 9.59
N VAL A 3 -7.49 12.54 8.51
CA VAL A 3 -6.30 11.81 8.07
C VAL A 3 -5.08 12.63 8.50
N HIS A 4 -4.15 11.98 9.20
CA HIS A 4 -2.90 12.57 9.63
C HIS A 4 -1.76 12.01 8.76
N ALA A 5 -1.05 12.89 8.06
CA ALA A 5 0.15 12.53 7.32
C ALA A 5 1.36 12.65 8.25
N LEU A 6 2.04 11.53 8.50
CA LEU A 6 3.18 11.41 9.40
C LEU A 6 4.44 11.20 8.56
N GLU A 7 5.27 12.23 8.45
CA GLU A 7 6.50 12.22 7.66
C GLU A 7 7.73 12.28 8.57
N ALA A 8 7.66 13.12 9.61
CA ALA A 8 8.73 13.24 10.59
C ALA A 8 8.86 11.97 11.45
N ARG A 9 10.10 11.65 11.84
CA ARG A 9 10.39 10.48 12.65
C ARG A 9 9.59 10.47 13.96
N ASP A 10 9.56 11.58 14.69
CA ASP A 10 8.92 11.65 16.00
C ASP A 10 7.40 11.44 15.92
N GLN A 11 6.76 11.91 14.83
CA GLN A 11 5.36 11.64 14.55
C GLN A 11 5.08 10.15 14.37
N LYS A 12 5.96 9.43 13.64
CA LYS A 12 5.86 7.98 13.45
C LYS A 12 6.10 7.24 14.76
N LEU A 13 7.14 7.62 15.52
CA LEU A 13 7.46 7.03 16.82
C LEU A 13 6.27 7.11 17.79
N ALA A 14 5.54 8.23 17.80
CA ALA A 14 4.39 8.43 18.68
C ALA A 14 3.24 7.42 18.47
N VAL A 15 3.12 6.83 17.28
CA VAL A 15 2.03 5.88 16.94
C VAL A 15 2.54 4.51 16.47
N GLN A 16 3.86 4.26 16.51
CA GLN A 16 4.48 3.09 15.89
C GLN A 16 3.96 1.77 16.42
N ALA A 17 3.75 1.67 17.74
CA ALA A 17 3.33 0.43 18.38
C ALA A 17 1.92 0.04 17.90
N GLN A 18 0.98 0.98 17.89
CA GLN A 18 -0.37 0.75 17.37
C GLN A 18 -0.36 0.37 15.88
N CYS A 19 0.47 1.04 15.08
CA CYS A 19 0.61 0.74 13.65
C CYS A 19 1.15 -0.66 13.43
N TRP A 20 2.16 -1.06 14.21
CA TRP A 20 2.79 -2.35 14.12
C TRP A 20 1.85 -3.49 14.49
N ASP A 21 1.12 -3.37 15.60
CA ASP A 21 0.17 -4.39 16.04
C ASP A 21 -0.92 -4.65 15.00
N VAL A 22 -1.46 -3.57 14.42
CA VAL A 22 -2.48 -3.65 13.37
C VAL A 22 -1.91 -4.27 12.09
N LEU A 23 -0.68 -3.92 11.70
CA LEU A 23 -0.03 -4.50 10.53
C LEU A 23 0.32 -5.98 10.74
N GLN A 24 0.97 -6.34 11.84
CA GLN A 24 1.31 -7.72 12.18
C GLN A 24 0.07 -8.62 12.16
N SER A 25 -1.00 -8.21 12.84
CA SER A 25 -2.25 -8.99 12.88
C SER A 25 -2.93 -9.11 11.51
N THR A 26 -2.82 -8.09 10.65
CA THR A 26 -3.37 -8.11 9.29
C THR A 26 -2.57 -9.03 8.38
N TYR A 27 -1.25 -8.93 8.43
CA TYR A 27 -0.34 -9.66 7.54
C TYR A 27 -0.03 -11.08 8.00
N LEU A 28 -0.42 -11.48 9.22
CA LEU A 28 -0.27 -12.85 9.72
C LEU A 28 -0.90 -13.91 8.79
N ARG A 29 -1.98 -13.54 8.08
CA ARG A 29 -2.70 -14.43 7.15
C ARG A 29 -2.32 -14.22 5.68
N VAL A 30 -1.42 -13.27 5.40
CA VAL A 30 -0.98 -12.98 4.04
C VAL A 30 0.25 -13.84 3.74
N PRO A 31 0.26 -14.69 2.70
CA PRO A 31 1.45 -15.43 2.32
C PRO A 31 2.64 -14.49 2.12
N GLY A 32 3.80 -14.75 2.75
CA GLY A 32 4.97 -13.86 2.75
C GLY A 32 4.97 -12.77 3.83
N GLY A 33 3.87 -12.59 4.55
CA GLY A 33 3.78 -11.78 5.76
C GLY A 33 4.07 -10.29 5.55
N LEU A 34 4.40 -9.63 6.66
CA LEU A 34 4.80 -8.23 6.68
C LEU A 34 6.29 -8.11 6.30
N HIS A 35 6.61 -7.27 5.32
CA HIS A 35 7.99 -7.10 4.81
C HIS A 35 8.91 -6.23 5.71
N PHE A 36 8.61 -6.14 7.00
CA PHE A 36 9.40 -5.39 7.99
C PHE A 36 9.75 -6.32 9.15
N GLU A 37 10.99 -6.26 9.62
CA GLU A 37 11.50 -7.17 10.67
C GLU A 37 11.18 -6.69 12.09
N SER A 38 10.84 -5.41 12.26
CA SER A 38 10.50 -4.80 13.55
C SER A 38 9.76 -3.48 13.37
N GLU A 39 9.18 -2.96 14.45
CA GLU A 39 8.63 -1.60 14.56
C GLU A 39 9.65 -0.55 14.11
N GLN A 40 10.89 -0.71 14.59
CA GLN A 40 11.96 0.22 14.28
C GLN A 40 12.32 0.19 12.80
N ALA A 41 12.32 -0.99 12.18
CA ALA A 41 12.53 -1.15 10.74
C ALA A 41 11.38 -0.54 9.94
N LEU A 42 10.12 -0.66 10.39
CA LEU A 42 8.98 0.02 9.78
C LEU A 42 9.21 1.53 9.74
N VAL A 43 9.58 2.16 10.87
CA VAL A 43 9.87 3.61 10.93
C VAL A 43 11.03 4.00 10.02
N ASN A 44 12.11 3.23 10.02
CA ASN A 44 13.35 3.57 9.32
C ASN A 44 13.25 3.37 7.80
N LYS A 45 12.52 2.36 7.33
CA LYS A 45 12.47 1.95 5.92
C LYS A 45 11.32 2.60 5.15
N THR A 46 10.52 3.45 5.78
CA THR A 46 9.31 4.06 5.19
C THR A 46 9.38 5.58 5.23
N SER A 47 8.87 6.22 4.18
CA SER A 47 8.97 7.67 4.01
C SER A 47 7.85 8.41 4.72
N ARG A 48 6.62 7.89 4.65
CA ARG A 48 5.40 8.55 5.14
C ARG A 48 4.40 7.51 5.58
N TRP A 49 3.59 7.82 6.59
CA TRP A 49 2.37 7.08 6.94
C TRP A 49 1.16 8.03 6.86
N ASP A 50 0.08 7.60 6.25
CA ASP A 50 -1.22 8.25 6.43
C ASP A 50 -2.04 7.43 7.42
N VAL A 51 -2.47 8.03 8.51
CA VAL A 51 -3.22 7.36 9.58
C VAL A 51 -4.56 8.02 9.83
N VAL A 52 -5.54 7.22 10.22
CA VAL A 52 -6.82 7.68 10.77
C VAL A 52 -6.83 7.35 12.24
N MET A 53 -7.05 8.38 13.07
CA MET A 53 -7.14 8.24 14.52
C MET A 53 -8.57 8.56 14.98
N ASP A 54 -9.05 7.84 15.99
CA ASP A 54 -10.29 8.11 16.71
C ASP A 54 -10.02 7.93 18.21
N ASP A 55 -10.25 8.98 19.00
CA ASP A 55 -9.96 9.02 20.44
C ASP A 55 -8.58 8.47 20.82
N GLY A 56 -7.53 8.94 20.12
CA GLY A 56 -6.14 8.51 20.33
C GLY A 56 -5.81 7.08 19.86
N LYS A 57 -6.78 6.35 19.31
CA LYS A 57 -6.60 4.99 18.79
C LYS A 57 -6.52 4.97 17.28
N LEU A 58 -5.64 4.12 16.76
CA LEU A 58 -5.51 3.90 15.33
C LEU A 58 -6.72 3.14 14.78
N VAL A 59 -7.37 3.71 13.77
CA VAL A 59 -8.50 3.13 13.05
C VAL A 59 -8.04 2.46 11.75
N ALA A 60 -7.22 3.16 10.96
CA ALA A 60 -6.68 2.68 9.68
C ALA A 60 -5.35 3.33 9.35
N LEU A 61 -4.53 2.65 8.54
CA LEU A 61 -3.25 3.19 8.08
C LEU A 61 -2.87 2.75 6.66
N VAL A 62 -2.10 3.62 6.00
CA VAL A 62 -1.38 3.37 4.75
C VAL A 62 0.08 3.78 4.95
N VAL A 63 1.00 2.89 4.63
CA VAL A 63 2.45 3.05 4.80
C VAL A 63 3.10 3.15 3.43
N TYR A 64 3.94 4.17 3.24
CA TYR A 64 4.62 4.43 1.98
C TYR A 64 6.13 4.25 2.07
N LYS A 65 6.72 3.89 0.93
CA LYS A 65 8.14 4.06 0.64
C LYS A 65 8.33 4.85 -0.65
N ASN A 66 9.47 5.51 -0.76
CA ASN A 66 9.84 6.15 -2.02
C ASN A 66 10.36 5.09 -3.00
N LYS A 67 9.60 4.84 -4.07
CA LYS A 67 9.99 3.95 -5.16
C LYS A 67 9.26 4.40 -6.42
N SER A 68 9.93 5.18 -7.26
CA SER A 68 9.32 5.82 -8.45
C SER A 68 8.04 6.57 -8.05
N GLY A 69 8.17 7.48 -7.08
CA GLY A 69 7.06 8.14 -6.40
C GLY A 69 6.67 7.45 -5.09
N LEU A 70 5.50 7.82 -4.57
CA LEU A 70 4.95 7.21 -3.35
C LEU A 70 4.38 5.84 -3.68
N LYS A 71 5.07 4.80 -3.22
CA LYS A 71 4.59 3.43 -3.29
C LYS A 71 4.04 3.00 -1.94
N ILE A 72 2.78 2.58 -1.89
CA ILE A 72 2.19 1.94 -0.73
C ILE A 72 2.88 0.57 -0.54
N SER A 73 3.52 0.40 0.61
CA SER A 73 4.18 -0.85 1.00
C SER A 73 3.33 -1.71 1.93
N ALA A 74 2.44 -1.08 2.69
CA ALA A 74 1.49 -1.79 3.54
C ALA A 74 0.25 -0.95 3.83
N PHE A 75 -0.87 -1.59 4.11
CA PHE A 75 -2.08 -0.92 4.57
C PHE A 75 -2.91 -1.88 5.42
N ALA A 76 -3.65 -1.35 6.40
CA ALA A 76 -4.49 -2.14 7.28
C ALA A 76 -5.53 -1.28 8.00
N TYR A 77 -6.45 -1.94 8.70
CA TYR A 77 -7.35 -1.31 9.65
C TYR A 77 -7.40 -2.09 10.96
N ASN A 78 -7.69 -1.37 12.03
CA ASN A 78 -7.85 -1.95 13.34
C ASN A 78 -9.21 -2.66 13.44
N ARG A 79 -9.18 -3.99 13.54
CA ARG A 79 -10.39 -4.83 13.58
C ARG A 79 -11.26 -4.61 14.81
N ALA A 80 -10.74 -3.97 15.88
CA ALA A 80 -11.56 -3.54 17.01
C ALA A 80 -12.65 -2.55 16.58
N PHE A 81 -12.43 -1.78 15.52
CA PHE A 81 -13.41 -0.85 14.93
C PHE A 81 -14.32 -1.50 13.87
N ARG A 82 -14.17 -2.81 13.59
CA ARG A 82 -15.02 -3.59 12.67
C ARG A 82 -15.28 -2.86 11.33
N GLU A 83 -16.54 -2.73 10.92
CA GLU A 83 -16.95 -2.07 9.69
C GLU A 83 -16.54 -0.59 9.63
N HIS A 84 -16.45 0.10 10.77
CA HIS A 84 -15.94 1.47 10.79
C HIS A 84 -14.47 1.53 10.37
N GLY A 85 -13.64 0.60 10.88
CA GLY A 85 -12.24 0.48 10.49
C GLY A 85 -12.08 0.15 9.00
N LYS A 86 -12.90 -0.78 8.49
CA LYS A 86 -12.90 -1.13 7.07
C LYS A 86 -13.30 0.05 6.17
N ALA A 87 -14.38 0.75 6.51
CA ALA A 87 -14.83 1.93 5.79
C ALA A 87 -13.79 3.06 5.83
N ALA A 88 -13.13 3.26 6.97
CA ALA A 88 -12.02 4.20 7.10
C ALA A 88 -10.87 3.87 6.17
N LEU A 89 -10.46 2.60 6.11
CA LEU A 89 -9.40 2.16 5.17
C LEU A 89 -9.83 2.33 3.72
N GLN A 90 -11.07 2.01 3.37
CA GLN A 90 -11.60 2.18 2.01
C GLN A 90 -11.51 3.65 1.57
N GLN A 91 -11.98 4.58 2.41
CA GLN A 91 -11.90 6.02 2.13
C GLN A 91 -10.45 6.50 2.06
N LEU A 92 -9.60 6.01 2.97
CA LEU A 92 -8.18 6.34 3.00
C LEU A 92 -7.50 5.89 1.70
N LEU A 93 -7.60 4.61 1.32
CA LEU A 93 -7.00 4.09 0.09
C LEU A 93 -7.54 4.78 -1.17
N THR A 94 -8.86 5.02 -1.25
CA THR A 94 -9.47 5.75 -2.37
C THR A 94 -8.80 7.11 -2.57
N ARG A 95 -8.52 7.83 -1.48
CA ARG A 95 -7.78 9.09 -1.50
C ARG A 95 -6.30 8.88 -1.85
N CYS A 96 -5.64 7.92 -1.20
CA CYS A 96 -4.21 7.67 -1.35
C CYS A 96 -3.82 7.30 -2.79
N LEU A 97 -4.63 6.47 -3.45
CA LEU A 97 -4.37 6.01 -4.81
C LEU A 97 -4.41 7.13 -5.87
N GLN A 98 -4.94 8.31 -5.53
CA GLN A 98 -4.91 9.49 -6.41
C GLN A 98 -3.50 10.11 -6.57
N TYR A 99 -2.58 9.81 -5.65
CA TYR A 99 -1.21 10.38 -5.62
C TYR A 99 -0.12 9.36 -5.30
N SER A 100 -0.47 8.08 -5.21
CA SER A 100 0.43 6.98 -4.90
C SER A 100 0.04 5.75 -5.69
N TRP A 101 0.84 4.70 -5.62
CA TRP A 101 0.54 3.43 -6.27
C TRP A 101 0.87 2.24 -5.37
N VAL A 102 0.27 1.09 -5.64
CA VAL A 102 0.43 -0.15 -4.85
C VAL A 102 0.55 -1.37 -5.77
N GLU A 103 1.27 -2.39 -5.32
CA GLU A 103 1.16 -3.74 -5.89
C GLU A 103 0.17 -4.54 -5.04
N VAL A 104 -0.93 -5.03 -5.64
CA VAL A 104 -1.90 -5.91 -4.98
C VAL A 104 -1.88 -7.32 -5.56
N SER A 105 -2.39 -8.27 -4.77
CA SER A 105 -2.66 -9.67 -5.14
C SER A 105 -3.65 -10.26 -4.14
N ASP A 106 -4.12 -11.48 -4.39
CA ASP A 106 -4.90 -12.28 -3.44
C ASP A 106 -6.11 -11.47 -2.93
N HIS A 107 -6.38 -11.47 -1.62
CA HIS A 107 -7.49 -10.72 -1.03
C HIS A 107 -7.38 -9.19 -1.14
N ALA A 108 -6.17 -8.65 -1.34
CA ALA A 108 -5.98 -7.21 -1.46
C ALA A 108 -6.47 -6.68 -2.82
N GLU A 109 -6.39 -7.51 -3.86
CA GLU A 109 -6.76 -7.12 -5.23
C GLU A 109 -8.24 -6.79 -5.40
N PRO A 110 -9.21 -7.71 -5.13
CA PRO A 110 -10.63 -7.38 -5.27
C PRO A 110 -11.04 -6.26 -4.31
N PHE A 111 -10.47 -6.20 -3.10
CA PHE A 111 -10.74 -5.10 -2.17
C PHE A 111 -10.34 -3.73 -2.74
N VAL A 112 -9.14 -3.62 -3.34
CA VAL A 112 -8.67 -2.36 -3.91
C VAL A 112 -9.44 -2.01 -5.18
N LEU A 113 -9.68 -2.98 -6.07
CA LEU A 113 -10.37 -2.74 -7.33
C LEU A 113 -11.83 -2.35 -7.13
N GLU A 114 -12.56 -3.15 -6.35
CA GLU A 114 -14.02 -3.02 -6.22
C GLU A 114 -14.40 -1.98 -5.17
N GLN A 115 -13.67 -1.89 -4.06
CA GLN A 115 -14.07 -1.04 -2.94
C GLN A 115 -13.31 0.30 -2.91
N CYS A 116 -12.09 0.35 -3.43
CA CYS A 116 -11.26 1.56 -3.33
C CYS A 116 -11.15 2.34 -4.65
N ARG A 117 -12.07 2.12 -5.58
CA ARG A 117 -12.06 2.69 -6.95
C ARG A 117 -10.79 2.35 -7.74
N GLY A 118 -10.11 1.27 -7.38
CA GLY A 118 -8.85 0.86 -8.01
C GLY A 118 -8.99 0.47 -9.48
N GLU A 119 -10.19 0.04 -9.90
CA GLU A 119 -10.47 -0.36 -11.28
C GLU A 119 -10.16 0.73 -12.31
N GLN A 120 -10.44 2.00 -11.96
CA GLN A 120 -10.20 3.17 -12.80
C GLN A 120 -8.72 3.60 -12.80
N LEU A 121 -7.90 2.99 -11.93
CA LEU A 121 -6.51 3.36 -11.67
C LEU A 121 -5.55 2.19 -11.93
N ARG A 122 -5.99 1.17 -12.68
CA ARG A 122 -5.11 0.06 -13.08
C ARG A 122 -3.97 0.59 -13.94
N ILE A 123 -2.75 0.14 -13.64
CA ILE A 123 -1.55 0.49 -14.39
C ILE A 123 -1.19 -0.70 -15.26
N ALA A 124 -0.98 -0.46 -16.56
CA ALA A 124 -0.61 -1.53 -17.48
C ALA A 124 0.69 -2.23 -17.04
N ASN A 125 0.75 -3.56 -17.21
CA ASN A 125 1.87 -4.37 -16.75
C ASN A 125 3.21 -4.01 -17.44
N LEU A 126 3.17 -3.46 -18.64
CA LEU A 126 4.36 -3.00 -19.37
C LEU A 126 5.16 -1.92 -18.61
N TYR A 127 4.54 -1.19 -17.68
CA TYR A 127 5.22 -0.21 -16.82
C TYR A 127 5.87 -0.82 -15.58
N ALA A 128 5.63 -2.11 -15.28
CA ALA A 128 6.12 -2.74 -14.08
C ALA A 128 7.65 -2.76 -14.00
N PRO A 129 8.41 -3.08 -15.08
CA PRO A 129 9.86 -3.05 -15.01
C PRO A 129 10.43 -1.68 -14.62
N GLN A 130 9.82 -0.61 -15.14
CA GLN A 130 10.22 0.76 -14.88
C GLN A 130 9.91 1.19 -13.43
N LEU A 131 8.68 0.92 -12.95
CA LEU A 131 8.27 1.26 -11.60
C LEU A 131 9.00 0.42 -10.54
N LEU A 132 9.30 -0.83 -10.86
CA LEU A 132 9.96 -1.77 -9.95
C LEU A 132 11.48 -1.73 -10.02
N LYS A 133 12.06 -1.19 -11.10
CA LYS A 133 13.50 -1.27 -11.40
C LYS A 133 14.00 -2.72 -11.32
N SER A 134 13.23 -3.62 -11.91
CA SER A 134 13.44 -5.07 -11.88
C SER A 134 12.68 -5.70 -13.03
N ASP A 135 13.23 -6.77 -13.60
CA ASP A 135 12.51 -7.54 -14.60
C ASP A 135 11.28 -8.21 -14.01
N VAL A 136 10.23 -8.32 -14.82
CA VAL A 136 8.99 -9.04 -14.52
C VAL A 136 8.49 -9.75 -15.76
N GLU A 137 7.70 -10.80 -15.57
CA GLU A 137 7.01 -11.50 -16.65
C GLU A 137 5.60 -10.94 -16.78
N CYS A 138 5.27 -10.30 -17.90
CA CYS A 138 3.95 -9.73 -18.12
C CYS A 138 2.93 -10.81 -18.46
N ASP A 139 1.75 -10.75 -17.83
CA ASP A 139 0.59 -11.56 -18.20
C ASP A 139 -0.07 -11.02 -19.48
N HIS A 140 -0.84 -11.86 -20.17
CA HIS A 140 -1.47 -11.52 -21.44
C HIS A 140 -2.67 -10.57 -21.31
N ASP A 141 -3.19 -10.38 -20.10
CA ASP A 141 -4.33 -9.47 -19.86
C ASP A 141 -3.98 -7.98 -19.86
N GLY A 142 -2.69 -7.65 -20.02
CA GLY A 142 -2.18 -6.28 -20.10
C GLY A 142 -2.06 -5.54 -18.76
N PHE A 143 -2.43 -6.17 -17.64
CA PHE A 143 -2.44 -5.53 -16.31
C PHE A 143 -1.67 -6.30 -15.26
N HIS A 144 -1.70 -7.62 -15.31
CA HIS A 144 -1.01 -8.46 -14.34
C HIS A 144 0.41 -8.82 -14.80
N TYR A 145 1.26 -9.14 -13.84
CA TYR A 145 2.60 -9.66 -14.08
C TYR A 145 3.01 -10.59 -12.95
N PHE A 146 3.98 -11.46 -13.23
CA PHE A 146 4.58 -12.36 -12.26
C PHE A 146 5.93 -11.83 -11.82
N ARG A 147 6.20 -11.95 -10.52
CA ARG A 147 7.52 -11.68 -9.94
C ARG A 147 7.78 -12.53 -8.72
N THR A 148 9.06 -12.81 -8.48
CA THR A 148 9.50 -13.54 -7.30
C THR A 148 9.58 -12.59 -6.10
N ILE A 149 8.91 -12.95 -5.01
CA ILE A 149 8.97 -12.27 -3.71
C ILE A 149 9.24 -13.34 -2.66
N GLN A 150 10.37 -13.23 -1.95
CA GLN A 150 10.80 -14.21 -0.94
C GLN A 150 10.79 -15.67 -1.47
N GLY A 151 11.30 -15.87 -2.70
CA GLY A 151 11.35 -17.19 -3.33
C GLY A 151 10.02 -17.70 -3.91
N GLN A 152 8.93 -16.95 -3.77
CA GLN A 152 7.62 -17.33 -4.32
C GLN A 152 7.27 -16.47 -5.53
N SER A 153 6.91 -17.12 -6.64
CA SER A 153 6.30 -16.41 -7.78
C SER A 153 4.91 -15.94 -7.38
N LYS A 154 4.62 -14.65 -7.58
CA LYS A 154 3.33 -14.05 -7.29
C LYS A 154 2.82 -13.28 -8.49
N ARG A 155 1.56 -13.52 -8.83
CA ARG A 155 0.80 -12.68 -9.74
C ARG A 155 0.45 -11.38 -9.03
N LYS A 156 0.72 -10.24 -9.68
CA LYS A 156 0.58 -8.91 -9.11
C LYS A 156 -0.13 -7.99 -10.09
N LEU A 157 -0.85 -7.04 -9.53
CA LEU A 157 -1.47 -5.92 -10.25
C LEU A 157 -0.97 -4.60 -9.66
N MET A 158 -0.67 -3.63 -10.50
CA MET A 158 -0.36 -2.27 -10.07
C MET A 158 -1.60 -1.39 -10.18
N VAL A 159 -1.88 -0.65 -9.12
CA VAL A 159 -3.03 0.27 -9.03
C VAL A 159 -2.60 1.60 -8.45
N GLY A 160 -3.08 2.70 -9.01
CA GLY A 160 -2.92 4.06 -8.50
C GLY A 160 -2.38 5.04 -9.54
N ASN A 161 -1.76 6.12 -9.07
CA ASN A 161 -1.24 7.19 -9.90
C ASN A 161 0.26 7.39 -9.65
N PRO A 162 1.14 6.77 -10.45
CA PRO A 162 2.57 6.98 -10.36
C PRO A 162 2.99 8.35 -10.95
N ASN A 163 2.14 8.96 -11.80
CA ASN A 163 2.47 10.10 -12.67
C ASN A 163 2.57 11.45 -11.93
N ARG A 164 2.24 11.51 -10.63
CA ARG A 164 2.61 12.69 -9.81
C ARG A 164 4.10 12.80 -9.53
N PHE A 165 4.92 11.85 -9.98
CA PHE A 165 6.38 11.94 -9.94
C PHE A 165 6.95 11.57 -11.33
N PRO A 166 7.85 12.39 -11.91
CA PRO A 166 8.26 12.29 -13.30
C PRO A 166 9.16 11.07 -13.51
N ALA A 167 8.53 9.95 -13.83
CA ALA A 167 9.19 8.82 -14.49
C ALA A 167 8.29 8.21 -15.57
N VAL A 168 6.96 8.32 -15.41
CA VAL A 168 6.00 7.70 -16.33
C VAL A 168 5.16 8.80 -16.99
N ALA A 169 5.82 9.66 -17.79
CA ALA A 169 5.10 10.40 -18.82
C ALA A 169 4.84 9.42 -19.97
N VAL A 170 3.65 8.81 -19.97
CA VAL A 170 3.21 8.01 -21.12
C VAL A 170 2.82 8.98 -22.23
N ALA A 171 3.35 8.73 -23.43
CA ALA A 171 2.90 9.35 -24.66
C ALA A 171 1.37 9.26 -24.76
N ALA A 172 0.73 10.41 -24.94
CA ALA A 172 -0.67 10.53 -25.33
C ALA A 172 -0.90 9.96 -26.74
#